data_AF-A0A948UKQ4-F1
#
_entry.id   AF-A0A948UKQ4-F1
#
_cell.length_a   1.000
_cell.length_b   1.000
_cell.length_c   1.000
_cell.angle_alpha   90.00
_cell.angle_beta   90.00
_cell.angle_gamma   90.00
#
_symmetry.space_group_name_H-M   'P 1'
#
loop_
_entity.id
_entity.type
_entity.pdbx_description
1 polymer ?
#
loop_
_entity_poly.entity_id
_entity_poly.type
_entity_poly.pdbx_seq_one_letter_code
_entity_poly.pdbx_strand_id
1 'polypeptide(L)' 'VTKELVTKFAGKNTIIMHPLPRVGEIKPEVDMDPRAVYLKSQIRNGMYVRMALLALVLGKI' A
#
# COMPACT_ATOMS: atom_id res chain seq x y z
N VAL A 1 -14.20 -2.80 1.36
CA VAL A 1 -13.86 -1.60 0.56
C VAL A 1 -14.19 -1.86 -0.90
N THR A 2 -15.14 -1.11 -1.43
CA THR A 2 -15.61 -1.17 -2.83
C THR A 2 -15.25 0.13 -3.54
N LYS A 3 -15.29 0.13 -4.88
CA LYS A 3 -15.08 1.34 -5.68
C LYS A 3 -16.09 2.42 -5.35
N GLU A 4 -17.36 2.06 -5.13
CA GLU A 4 -18.43 2.99 -4.78
C GLU A 4 -18.12 3.77 -3.48
N LEU A 5 -17.72 3.05 -2.41
CA LEU A 5 -17.37 3.68 -1.14
C LEU A 5 -16.19 4.65 -1.30
N VAL A 6 -15.19 4.23 -2.08
CA VAL A 6 -13.97 5.01 -2.34
C VAL A 6 -14.27 6.24 -3.21
N THR A 7 -15.21 6.18 -4.14
CA THR A 7 -15.63 7.36 -4.93
C THR A 7 -16.49 8.32 -4.12
N LYS A 8 -17.39 7.79 -3.27
CA LYS A 8 -18.37 8.60 -2.53
C LYS A 8 -17.81 9.28 -1.29
N PHE A 9 -16.90 8.63 -0.57
CA PHE A 9 -16.46 9.09 0.75
C PHE A 9 -14.97 9.40 0.86
N ALA A 10 -14.11 8.82 0.02
CA ALA A 10 -12.67 9.07 0.14
C ALA A 10 -12.31 10.39 -0.56
N GLY A 11 -11.55 11.23 0.13
CA GLY A 11 -11.02 12.48 -0.41
C GLY A 11 -10.06 12.23 -1.57
N LYS A 12 -9.80 13.28 -2.36
CA LYS A 12 -8.86 13.23 -3.50
C LYS A 12 -7.44 12.82 -3.07
N ASN A 13 -7.04 13.21 -1.86
CA ASN A 13 -5.71 12.94 -1.30
C ASN A 13 -5.66 11.73 -0.36
N THR A 14 -6.75 10.98 -0.22
CA THR A 14 -6.75 9.75 0.60
C THR A 14 -5.85 8.71 -0.06
N ILE A 15 -5.05 8.00 0.73
CA ILE A 15 -4.22 6.89 0.27
C ILE A 15 -4.76 5.60 0.88
N ILE A 16 -4.94 4.58 0.06
CA ILE A 16 -5.45 3.26 0.48
C ILE A 16 -4.26 2.31 0.57
N MET A 17 -4.03 1.78 1.78
CA MET A 17 -2.95 0.85 2.11
C MET A 17 -3.52 -0.49 2.63
N HIS A 18 -2.72 -1.55 2.53
CA HIS A 18 -3.10 -2.88 3.02
C HIS A 18 -1.85 -3.74 3.27
N PRO A 19 -1.67 -4.36 4.45
CA PRO A 19 -0.46 -5.12 4.74
C PRO A 19 -0.30 -6.41 3.92
N LEU A 20 -1.41 -6.91 3.33
CA LEU A 20 -1.51 -8.15 2.57
C LEU A 20 -1.25 -9.42 3.44
N PRO A 21 -1.69 -10.62 3.01
CA PRO A 21 -2.58 -10.87 1.87
C PRO A 21 -3.98 -10.30 2.12
N ARG A 22 -4.70 -9.96 1.04
CA ARG A 22 -6.12 -9.62 1.15
C ARG A 22 -7.00 -10.80 0.83
N VAL A 23 -8.14 -10.93 1.49
CA VAL A 23 -9.09 -12.04 1.29
C VAL A 23 -10.38 -11.56 0.61
N GLY A 24 -11.02 -10.53 1.14
CA GLY A 24 -12.29 -9.98 0.63
C GLY A 24 -12.62 -8.57 1.13
N GLU A 25 -11.79 -8.05 2.04
CA GLU A 25 -11.87 -6.73 2.63
C GLU A 25 -11.67 -5.59 1.62
N ILE A 26 -10.94 -5.82 0.52
CA ILE A 26 -10.78 -4.86 -0.59
C ILE A 26 -11.12 -5.58 -1.90
N LYS A 27 -12.14 -5.08 -2.61
CA LYS A 27 -12.53 -5.63 -3.91
C LYS A 27 -11.46 -5.34 -4.97
N PRO A 28 -11.18 -6.27 -5.91
CA PRO A 28 -10.15 -6.08 -6.94
C PRO A 28 -10.34 -4.82 -7.82
N GLU A 29 -11.58 -4.39 -8.04
CA GLU A 29 -11.91 -3.14 -8.74
C GLU A 29 -11.24 -1.88 -8.14
N VAL A 30 -10.85 -1.92 -6.87
CA VAL A 30 -10.17 -0.82 -6.17
C VAL A 30 -8.69 -0.72 -6.57
N ASP A 31 -8.10 -1.76 -7.17
CA ASP A 31 -6.69 -1.76 -7.62
C ASP A 31 -6.40 -0.69 -8.66
N MET A 32 -7.42 -0.39 -9.48
CA MET A 32 -7.34 0.60 -10.55
C MET A 32 -7.45 2.04 -10.04
N ASP A 33 -7.87 2.25 -8.78
CA ASP A 33 -7.92 3.59 -8.20
C ASP A 33 -6.48 4.11 -8.00
N PRO A 34 -6.14 5.33 -8.46
CA PRO A 34 -4.80 5.89 -8.29
C PRO A 34 -4.38 6.02 -6.82
N ARG A 35 -5.35 6.06 -5.89
CA ARG A 35 -5.12 6.14 -4.45
C ARG A 35 -4.74 4.80 -3.82
N ALA A 36 -4.96 3.68 -4.52
CA ALA A 36 -4.58 2.36 -4.07
C ALA A 36 -3.08 2.12 -4.29
N VAL A 37 -2.31 2.08 -3.20
CA VAL A 37 -0.84 1.97 -3.24
C VAL A 37 -0.31 0.63 -2.73
N TYR A 38 -1.17 -0.22 -2.18
CA TYR A 38 -0.78 -1.48 -1.53
C TYR A 38 -0.08 -2.48 -2.46
N LEU A 39 -0.37 -2.48 -3.76
CA LEU A 39 0.37 -3.28 -4.77
C LEU A 39 1.46 -2.49 -5.51
N LYS A 40 1.66 -1.21 -5.18
CA LYS A 40 2.57 -0.29 -5.88
C LYS A 40 3.70 0.14 -4.94
N SER A 41 3.66 1.40 -4.47
CA SER A 41 4.73 1.98 -3.65
C SER A 41 4.87 1.28 -2.30
N GLN A 42 3.81 0.73 -1.70
CA GLN A 42 3.89 0.12 -0.37
C GLN A 42 4.85 -1.09 -0.32
N ILE A 43 4.74 -2.02 -1.28
CA ILE A 43 5.61 -3.22 -1.33
C ILE A 43 7.06 -2.79 -1.59
N ARG A 44 7.26 -1.86 -2.54
CA ARG A 44 8.58 -1.32 -2.86
C ARG A 44 9.22 -0.62 -1.65
N ASN A 45 8.45 0.15 -0.89
CA ASN A 45 8.91 0.79 0.34
C ASN A 45 9.33 -0.25 1.39
N GLY A 46 8.59 -1.35 1.54
CA GLY A 46 8.95 -2.44 2.43
C GLY A 46 10.28 -3.11 2.09
N MET A 47 10.65 -3.20 0.81
CA MET A 47 11.98 -3.66 0.39
C MET A 47 13.06 -2.67 0.84
N TYR A 48 12.91 -1.38 0.52
CA TYR A 48 13.93 -0.37 0.87
C TYR A 48 14.12 -0.18 2.37
N VAL A 49 13.03 -0.19 3.14
CA VAL A 49 13.10 -0.11 4.60
C VAL A 49 13.89 -1.30 5.17
N ARG A 50 13.65 -2.52 4.67
CA ARG A 50 14.42 -3.70 5.12
C ARG A 50 15.88 -3.65 4.69
N MET A 51 16.18 -3.18 3.48
CA MET A 51 17.56 -2.97 3.04
C MET A 51 18.29 -1.98 3.95
N ALA A 52 17.67 -0.83 4.25
CA ALA A 52 18.23 0.17 5.16
C ALA A 52 18.41 -0.38 6.58
N LEU A 53 17.41 -1.09 7.09
CA LEU A 53 17.48 -1.71 8.41
C LEU A 53 18.62 -2.73 8.51
N LEU A 54 18.76 -3.61 7.51
CA LEU A 54 19.87 -4.56 7.46
C LEU A 54 21.24 -3.87 7.36
N ALA A 55 21.34 -2.80 6.57
CA ALA A 55 22.57 -2.03 6.46
C ALA A 55 22.97 -1.39 7.81
N LEU A 56 22.02 -0.82 8.56
CA LEU A 56 22.25 -0.28 9.91
C LEU A 56 22.67 -1.37 10.89
N VAL A 57 21.94 -2.50 10.93
CA VAL A 57 22.22 -3.60 11.86
C VAL A 57 23.58 -4.25 11.59
N LEU A 58 24.01 -4.30 10.33
CA LEU A 58 25.29 -4.89 9.92
C LEU A 58 26.45 -3.89 9.86
N GLY A 59 26.25 -2.63 10.29
CA GLY A 59 27.28 -1.58 10.30
C GLY A 59 27.81 -1.24 8.90
N LYS A 60 26.94 -1.24 7.90
CA LYS A 60 27.27 -0.90 6.50
C LYS A 60 26.95 0.55 6.13
N ILE A 61 26.27 1.26 7.02
CA ILE A 61 26.01 2.70 7.03
C ILE A 61 26.06 3.23 8.46
#